data_AF-A0A3R8SQP9-F1
#
_entry.id   AF-A0A3R8SQP9-F1
#
_cell.length_a   1.000
_cell.length_b   1.000
_cell.length_c   1.000
_cell.angle_alpha   90.00
_cell.angle_beta   90.00
_cell.angle_gamma   90.00
#
_symmetry.space_group_name_H-M   'P 1'
#
loop_
_entity.id
_entity.type
_entity.pdbx_description
1 polymer ?
#
loop_
_entity_poly.entity_id
_entity_poly.type
_entity_poly.pdbx_seq_one_letter_code
_entity_poly.pdbx_strand_id
1 'polypeptide(L)'
;KATTADAIDNATLVGEKAFAKEELEAAADDAKAAIDANDNLTPEEKAAAKAAVDAEVAKANDAIDAATTADEVDAATLVGEKAVAKEELKAAAEDAKVAIDANDNLTDAEKQAAKDAVDAEVAKANDAIDAATKADEVETATLVGEKAVAKEELKAAADDAKKAIDANDNLTPEEKAAAKAAVDAEVAKANDAIDAATKADEVDTATLAGEKAVAKEELKAAAEDAKKAIDANDNLTDAEKQAAKDAVDAEVAKANDAIDAATKADEVDAATLAGEKAVAKEELKAAAEDAKKAIDANDNLTPEEKAAAKVAVDAEVAKANDAIDAATKADEVDTATLAGEKAVAKEELKAAADDAKKAIDANDNLTDAEKQAAKDAVDAEVAKANEAIDVATKADEVDAATLAGEKAVAKEELKAAADDAKAAIDANDNLTDAEKQAAKDAVDAEVAKANDAIDAATKADEVETATLAGEKAVAKEELKAAAEDAKKAIDANDNLTPEEKAAATKAVDAEVAKANDAIDAATKADEVDTATLVGEKAVAKEELKAAAEDAKKAIDANDSLTDAEKQAAKDAVDAEVAKAEEAID
;
A
#
# COMPACT_ATOMS: atom_id res chain seq x y z
N LYS A 1 -33.49 -3.35 88.40
CA LYS A 1 -32.28 -3.74 89.17
C LYS A 1 -31.62 -4.83 88.34
N ALA A 2 -30.83 -4.43 87.34
CA ALA A 2 -30.10 -5.38 86.50
C ALA A 2 -29.19 -6.19 87.42
N THR A 3 -29.24 -7.51 87.31
CA THR A 3 -28.35 -8.40 88.06
C THR A 3 -26.93 -8.22 87.55
N THR A 4 -25.92 -8.58 88.34
CA THR A 4 -24.51 -8.56 87.89
C THR A 4 -24.28 -9.44 86.67
N ALA A 5 -25.16 -10.40 86.36
CA ALA A 5 -25.14 -11.18 85.12
C ALA A 5 -25.70 -10.36 83.94
N ASP A 6 -26.85 -9.70 84.08
CA ASP A 6 -27.42 -8.82 83.04
C ASP A 6 -26.48 -7.65 82.68
N ALA A 7 -25.71 -7.15 83.65
CA ALA A 7 -24.73 -6.09 83.43
C ALA A 7 -23.44 -6.59 82.74
N ILE A 8 -23.07 -7.86 82.93
CA ILE A 8 -21.94 -8.49 82.23
C ILE A 8 -22.35 -8.81 80.79
N ASP A 9 -23.53 -9.39 80.58
CA ASP A 9 -24.05 -9.70 79.23
C ASP A 9 -24.23 -8.44 78.39
N ASN A 10 -24.71 -7.34 78.98
CA ASN A 10 -24.84 -6.06 78.27
C ASN A 10 -23.50 -5.37 78.00
N ALA A 11 -22.48 -5.57 78.85
CA ALA A 11 -21.13 -5.03 78.60
C ALA A 11 -20.40 -5.82 77.51
N THR A 12 -20.62 -7.14 77.44
CA THR A 12 -20.11 -8.02 76.37
C THR A 12 -20.72 -7.64 75.03
N LEU A 13 -22.04 -7.45 74.95
CA LEU A 13 -22.73 -7.07 73.70
C LEU A 13 -22.28 -5.70 73.16
N VAL A 14 -22.01 -4.72 74.03
CA VAL A 14 -21.46 -3.42 73.60
C VAL A 14 -20.06 -3.57 72.99
N GLY A 15 -19.25 -4.50 73.52
CA GLY A 15 -17.94 -4.83 72.95
C GLY A 15 -18.06 -5.53 71.60
N GLU A 16 -18.98 -6.48 71.47
CA GLU A 16 -19.26 -7.19 70.21
C GLU A 16 -19.73 -6.23 69.10
N LYS A 17 -20.64 -5.31 69.42
CA LYS A 17 -21.05 -4.25 68.47
C LYS A 17 -19.87 -3.39 68.03
N ALA A 18 -18.98 -3.02 68.94
CA ALA A 18 -17.82 -2.22 68.58
C ALA A 18 -16.87 -2.97 67.63
N PHE A 19 -16.64 -4.26 67.89
CA PHE A 19 -15.84 -5.13 67.03
C PHE A 19 -16.47 -5.30 65.64
N ALA A 20 -17.77 -5.60 65.58
CA ALA A 20 -18.52 -5.73 64.34
C ALA A 20 -18.44 -4.48 63.44
N LYS A 21 -18.47 -3.28 64.04
CA LYS A 21 -18.32 -2.03 63.29
C LYS A 21 -16.90 -1.82 62.76
N GLU A 22 -15.89 -2.27 63.49
CA GLU A 22 -14.48 -2.20 63.06
C GLU A 22 -14.22 -3.18 61.90
N GLU A 23 -14.81 -4.38 61.95
CA GLU A 23 -14.78 -5.37 60.88
C GLU A 23 -15.46 -4.87 59.60
N LEU A 24 -16.65 -4.27 59.72
CA LEU A 24 -17.36 -3.66 58.60
C LEU A 24 -16.60 -2.47 57.99
N GLU A 25 -15.96 -1.63 58.81
CA GLU A 25 -15.14 -0.52 58.31
C GLU A 25 -13.92 -1.03 57.54
N ALA A 26 -13.29 -2.11 58.00
CA ALA A 26 -12.18 -2.74 57.28
C ALA A 26 -12.63 -3.27 55.89
N ALA A 27 -13.77 -3.96 55.82
CA ALA A 27 -14.34 -4.41 54.55
C ALA A 27 -14.67 -3.22 53.60
N ALA A 28 -15.16 -2.11 54.17
CA ALA A 28 -15.45 -0.91 53.39
C ALA A 28 -14.18 -0.20 52.88
N ASP A 29 -13.12 -0.19 53.67
CA ASP A 29 -11.82 0.36 53.28
C ASP A 29 -11.18 -0.48 52.16
N ASP A 30 -11.26 -1.80 52.26
CA ASP A 30 -10.79 -2.72 51.21
C ASP A 30 -11.58 -2.51 49.91
N ALA A 31 -12.91 -2.46 49.96
CA ALA A 31 -13.76 -2.17 48.80
C ALA A 31 -13.46 -0.80 48.18
N LYS A 32 -13.21 0.24 48.99
CA LYS A 32 -12.82 1.57 48.48
C LYS A 32 -11.46 1.55 47.80
N ALA A 33 -10.53 0.71 48.27
CA ALA A 33 -9.22 0.54 47.65
C ALA A 33 -9.33 -0.19 46.30
N ALA A 34 -10.18 -1.21 46.20
CA ALA A 34 -10.50 -1.87 44.93
C ALA A 34 -11.13 -0.89 43.93
N ILE A 35 -12.12 -0.10 44.36
CA ILE A 35 -12.71 0.98 43.52
C ILE A 35 -11.66 2.00 43.05
N ASP A 36 -10.63 2.25 43.85
CA ASP A 36 -9.53 3.14 43.46
C ASP A 36 -8.63 2.55 42.37
N ALA A 37 -8.52 1.21 42.29
CA ALA A 37 -7.70 0.49 41.31
C ALA A 37 -8.35 0.40 39.92
N ASN A 38 -9.68 0.54 39.82
CA ASN A 38 -10.46 0.57 38.57
C ASN A 38 -10.06 1.75 37.66
N ASP A 39 -9.02 1.62 36.86
CA ASP A 39 -8.40 2.74 36.14
C ASP A 39 -9.20 3.25 34.94
N ASN A 40 -10.20 2.51 34.46
CA ASN A 40 -11.11 2.97 33.41
C ASN A 40 -12.19 3.92 33.97
N LEU A 41 -12.53 3.84 35.26
CA LEU A 41 -13.48 4.75 35.91
C LEU A 41 -12.93 6.18 36.11
N THR A 42 -13.79 7.16 35.86
CA THR A 42 -13.49 8.56 36.18
C THR A 42 -13.44 8.83 37.70
N PRO A 43 -12.76 9.90 38.15
CA PRO A 43 -12.77 10.28 39.57
C PRO A 43 -14.18 10.48 40.15
N GLU A 44 -15.12 11.00 39.35
CA GLU A 44 -16.51 11.18 39.72
C GLU A 44 -17.24 9.84 39.91
N GLU A 45 -17.01 8.87 39.02
CA GLU A 45 -17.58 7.51 39.11
C GLU A 45 -17.01 6.78 40.33
N LYS A 46 -15.69 6.84 40.54
CA LYS A 46 -15.03 6.31 41.75
C LYS A 46 -15.64 6.91 43.02
N ALA A 47 -15.81 8.24 43.07
CA ALA A 47 -16.41 8.91 44.22
C ALA A 47 -17.87 8.50 44.47
N ALA A 48 -18.65 8.31 43.40
CA ALA A 48 -20.03 7.84 43.49
C ALA A 48 -20.12 6.41 44.02
N ALA A 49 -19.25 5.50 43.54
CA ALA A 49 -19.18 4.13 44.03
C ALA A 49 -18.79 4.08 45.52
N LYS A 50 -17.77 4.84 45.94
CA LYS A 50 -17.39 4.92 47.37
C LYS A 50 -18.49 5.49 48.26
N ALA A 51 -19.26 6.47 47.77
CA ALA A 51 -20.41 6.99 48.51
C ALA A 51 -21.53 5.95 48.65
N ALA A 52 -21.70 5.05 47.67
CA ALA A 52 -22.62 3.92 47.79
C ALA A 52 -22.15 2.91 48.85
N VAL A 53 -20.85 2.60 48.89
CA VAL A 53 -20.24 1.80 49.97
C VAL A 53 -20.52 2.43 51.35
N ASP A 54 -20.25 3.73 51.52
CA ASP A 54 -20.51 4.43 52.80
C ASP A 54 -21.99 4.38 53.20
N ALA A 55 -22.90 4.44 52.24
CA ALA A 55 -24.33 4.35 52.51
C ALA A 55 -24.75 2.95 53.00
N GLU A 56 -24.17 1.88 52.47
CA GLU A 56 -24.40 0.52 52.95
C GLU A 56 -23.78 0.29 54.34
N VAL A 57 -22.57 0.81 54.58
CA VAL A 57 -21.93 0.80 55.90
C VAL A 57 -22.80 1.50 56.94
N ALA A 58 -23.38 2.66 56.61
CA ALA A 58 -24.28 3.36 57.51
C ALA A 58 -25.54 2.55 57.87
N LYS A 59 -26.16 1.88 56.88
CA LYS A 59 -27.33 1.01 57.11
C LYS A 59 -26.99 -0.19 57.99
N ALA A 60 -25.85 -0.82 57.76
CA ALA A 60 -25.40 -1.96 58.56
C ALA A 60 -25.04 -1.54 59.99
N ASN A 61 -24.40 -0.38 60.17
CA ASN A 61 -24.16 0.22 61.49
C ASN A 61 -25.45 0.44 62.29
N ASP A 62 -26.50 0.96 61.65
CA ASP A 62 -27.82 1.13 62.28
C ASP A 62 -28.43 -0.22 62.69
N ALA A 63 -28.26 -1.27 61.87
CA ALA A 63 -28.72 -2.62 62.18
C ALA A 63 -27.95 -3.25 63.36
N ILE A 64 -26.62 -3.10 63.39
CA ILE A 64 -25.75 -3.52 64.50
C ILE A 64 -26.15 -2.79 65.79
N ASP A 65 -26.42 -1.49 65.73
CA ASP A 65 -26.88 -0.73 66.89
C ASP A 65 -28.26 -1.19 67.39
N ALA A 66 -29.15 -1.59 66.48
CA ALA A 66 -30.47 -2.11 66.82
C ALA A 66 -30.45 -3.55 67.39
N ALA A 67 -29.42 -4.34 67.11
CA ALA A 67 -29.30 -5.72 67.56
C ALA A 67 -29.33 -5.85 69.10
N THR A 68 -30.00 -6.88 69.60
CA THR A 68 -30.19 -7.12 71.05
C THR A 68 -29.49 -8.37 71.55
N THR A 69 -28.94 -9.18 70.65
CA THR A 69 -28.16 -10.39 70.94
C THR A 69 -26.88 -10.43 70.09
N ALA A 70 -25.91 -11.25 70.49
CA ALA A 70 -24.68 -11.48 69.71
C ALA A 70 -25.00 -12.03 68.31
N ASP A 71 -25.88 -13.03 68.22
CA ASP A 71 -26.32 -13.60 66.95
C ASP A 71 -26.96 -12.56 66.00
N GLU A 72 -27.68 -11.57 66.56
CA GLU A 72 -28.26 -10.47 65.78
C GLU A 72 -27.20 -9.46 65.32
N VAL A 73 -26.12 -9.26 66.10
CA VAL A 73 -24.96 -8.45 65.69
C VAL A 73 -24.23 -9.14 64.54
N ASP A 74 -23.87 -10.41 64.69
CA ASP A 74 -23.16 -11.19 63.66
C ASP A 74 -23.95 -11.24 62.35
N ALA A 75 -25.28 -11.45 62.43
CA ALA A 75 -26.14 -11.43 61.26
C ALA A 75 -26.21 -10.05 60.59
N ALA A 76 -26.23 -8.97 61.36
CA ALA A 76 -26.23 -7.60 60.83
C ALA A 76 -24.89 -7.24 60.17
N THR A 77 -23.76 -7.65 60.76
CA THR A 77 -22.42 -7.48 60.20
C THR A 77 -22.31 -8.18 58.85
N LEU A 78 -22.68 -9.46 58.78
CA LEU A 78 -22.61 -10.25 57.55
C LEU A 78 -23.50 -9.68 56.43
N VAL A 79 -24.69 -9.16 56.76
CA VAL A 79 -25.53 -8.47 55.78
C VAL A 79 -24.86 -7.19 55.26
N GLY A 80 -24.17 -6.45 56.13
CA GLY A 80 -23.39 -5.27 55.76
C GLY A 80 -22.22 -5.61 54.84
N GLU A 81 -21.42 -6.61 55.20
CA GLU A 81 -20.29 -7.10 54.38
C GLU A 81 -20.75 -7.51 52.98
N LYS A 82 -21.85 -8.27 52.89
CA LYS A 82 -22.45 -8.62 51.60
C LYS A 82 -22.86 -7.39 50.80
N ALA A 83 -23.43 -6.37 51.43
CA ALA A 83 -23.85 -5.16 50.73
C ALA A 83 -22.66 -4.35 50.21
N VAL A 84 -21.58 -4.26 50.99
CA VAL A 84 -20.32 -3.62 50.59
C VAL A 84 -19.69 -4.35 49.40
N ALA A 85 -19.54 -5.68 49.49
CA ALA A 85 -19.02 -6.53 48.42
C ALA A 85 -19.78 -6.38 47.09
N LYS A 86 -21.10 -6.19 47.15
CA LYS A 86 -21.91 -5.97 45.94
C LYS A 86 -21.67 -4.61 45.27
N GLU A 87 -21.38 -3.57 46.05
CA GLU A 87 -21.03 -2.26 45.47
C GLU A 87 -19.60 -2.25 44.92
N GLU A 88 -18.67 -3.00 45.52
CA GLU A 88 -17.33 -3.25 44.97
C GLU A 88 -17.40 -3.97 43.60
N LEU A 89 -18.07 -5.12 43.54
CA LEU A 89 -18.26 -5.88 42.30
C LEU A 89 -18.96 -5.06 41.20
N LYS A 90 -19.92 -4.22 41.58
CA LYS A 90 -20.61 -3.34 40.65
C LYS A 90 -19.66 -2.28 40.08
N ALA A 91 -18.74 -1.75 40.87
CA ALA A 91 -17.74 -0.81 40.36
C ALA A 91 -16.78 -1.50 39.37
N ALA A 92 -16.33 -2.72 39.66
CA ALA A 92 -15.53 -3.51 38.72
C ALA A 92 -16.28 -3.79 37.41
N ALA A 93 -17.58 -4.08 37.49
CA ALA A 93 -18.41 -4.29 36.31
C ALA A 93 -18.58 -3.02 35.45
N GLU A 94 -18.74 -1.85 36.07
CA GLU A 94 -18.82 -0.60 35.33
C GLU A 94 -17.47 -0.21 34.72
N ASP A 95 -16.35 -0.51 35.40
CA ASP A 95 -15.00 -0.34 34.86
C ASP A 95 -14.80 -1.15 33.57
N ALA A 96 -15.07 -2.47 33.63
CA ALA A 96 -15.01 -3.36 32.47
C ALA A 96 -15.90 -2.90 31.31
N LYS A 97 -17.09 -2.34 31.60
CA LYS A 97 -17.99 -1.82 30.55
C LYS A 97 -17.41 -0.58 29.85
N VAL A 98 -16.64 0.24 30.55
CA VAL A 98 -15.93 1.39 29.96
C VAL A 98 -14.80 0.91 29.05
N ALA A 99 -14.02 -0.09 29.48
CA ALA A 99 -13.01 -0.72 28.62
C ALA A 99 -13.62 -1.37 27.37
N ILE A 100 -14.72 -2.11 27.50
CA ILE A 100 -15.46 -2.69 26.37
C ILE A 100 -15.91 -1.60 25.37
N ASP A 101 -16.26 -0.41 25.84
CA ASP A 101 -16.64 0.70 24.97
C ASP A 101 -15.49 1.29 24.15
N ALA A 102 -14.24 1.14 24.61
CA ALA A 102 -13.05 1.64 23.91
C ALA A 102 -12.67 0.81 22.66
N ASN A 103 -13.13 -0.45 22.60
CA ASN A 103 -12.83 -1.40 21.52
C ASN A 103 -13.45 -0.99 20.17
N ASP A 104 -12.77 -0.16 19.39
CA ASP A 104 -13.34 0.52 18.21
C ASP A 104 -13.54 -0.38 16.98
N ASN A 105 -12.93 -1.57 16.93
CA ASN A 105 -13.19 -2.56 15.88
C ASN A 105 -14.48 -3.38 16.15
N LEU A 106 -14.98 -3.40 17.39
CA LEU A 106 -16.27 -4.00 17.73
C LEU A 106 -17.46 -3.12 17.32
N THR A 107 -18.53 -3.76 16.84
CA THR A 107 -19.80 -3.06 16.61
C THR A 107 -20.55 -2.84 17.92
N ASP A 108 -21.46 -1.87 17.96
CA ASP A 108 -22.35 -1.63 19.11
C ASP A 108 -23.06 -2.90 19.61
N ALA A 109 -23.42 -3.80 18.70
CA ALA A 109 -24.10 -5.06 19.06
C ALA A 109 -23.16 -6.05 19.75
N GLU A 110 -21.89 -6.11 19.34
CA GLU A 110 -20.88 -6.95 19.99
C GLU A 110 -20.43 -6.35 21.33
N LYS A 111 -20.25 -5.01 21.39
CA LYS A 111 -20.03 -4.30 22.65
C LYS A 111 -21.15 -4.60 23.64
N GLN A 112 -22.41 -4.48 23.22
CA GLN A 112 -23.56 -4.80 24.09
C GLN A 112 -23.58 -6.27 24.51
N ALA A 113 -23.26 -7.21 23.62
CA ALA A 113 -23.20 -8.62 23.97
C ALA A 113 -22.11 -8.92 25.01
N ALA A 114 -20.96 -8.26 24.94
CA ALA A 114 -19.91 -8.36 25.95
C ALA A 114 -20.37 -7.76 27.29
N LYS A 115 -21.03 -6.61 27.28
CA LYS A 115 -21.61 -5.99 28.50
C LYS A 115 -22.68 -6.87 29.15
N ASP A 116 -23.52 -7.52 28.35
CA ASP A 116 -24.53 -8.46 28.85
C ASP A 116 -23.86 -9.70 29.50
N ALA A 117 -22.70 -10.14 28.99
CA ALA A 117 -21.92 -11.21 29.59
C ALA A 117 -21.32 -10.80 30.95
N VAL A 118 -20.78 -9.57 31.04
CA VAL A 118 -20.36 -8.96 32.32
C VAL A 118 -21.51 -8.96 33.33
N ASP A 119 -22.69 -8.48 32.96
CA ASP A 119 -23.86 -8.46 33.84
C ASP A 119 -24.28 -9.87 34.30
N ALA A 120 -24.13 -10.88 33.43
CA ALA A 120 -24.41 -12.26 33.78
C ALA A 120 -23.42 -12.83 34.82
N GLU A 121 -22.13 -12.49 34.72
CA GLU A 121 -21.13 -12.88 35.74
C GLU A 121 -21.37 -12.15 37.06
N VAL A 122 -21.72 -10.86 37.02
CA VAL A 122 -22.12 -10.09 38.21
C VAL A 122 -23.31 -10.73 38.91
N ALA A 123 -24.31 -11.19 38.16
CA ALA A 123 -25.47 -11.89 38.74
C ALA A 123 -25.07 -13.18 39.46
N LYS A 124 -24.17 -13.99 38.88
CA LYS A 124 -23.67 -15.22 39.52
C LYS A 124 -22.87 -14.94 40.78
N ALA A 125 -22.01 -13.92 40.75
CA ALA A 125 -21.22 -13.52 41.90
C ALA A 125 -22.11 -12.97 43.02
N ASN A 126 -23.14 -12.17 42.69
CA ASN A 126 -24.16 -11.72 43.65
C ASN A 126 -24.88 -12.90 44.32
N ASP A 127 -25.26 -13.94 43.57
CA ASP A 127 -25.88 -15.14 44.13
C ASP A 127 -24.92 -15.89 45.10
N ALA A 128 -23.63 -15.94 44.77
CA ALA A 128 -22.61 -16.54 45.64
C ALA A 128 -22.37 -15.72 46.91
N ILE A 129 -22.30 -14.39 46.81
CA ILE A 129 -22.24 -13.46 47.94
C ILE A 129 -23.47 -13.63 48.83
N ASP A 130 -24.66 -13.75 48.25
CA ASP A 130 -25.89 -13.98 49.01
C ASP A 130 -25.90 -15.33 49.74
N ALA A 131 -25.33 -16.36 49.13
CA ALA A 131 -25.22 -17.70 49.72
C ALA A 131 -24.16 -17.80 50.83
N ALA A 132 -23.19 -16.90 50.88
CA ALA A 132 -22.12 -16.90 51.88
C ALA A 132 -22.68 -16.81 53.31
N THR A 133 -22.09 -17.55 54.24
CA THR A 133 -22.51 -17.60 55.65
C THR A 133 -21.53 -16.94 56.60
N LYS A 134 -20.40 -16.46 56.08
CA LYS A 134 -19.28 -15.87 56.81
C LYS A 134 -18.56 -14.83 55.96
N ALA A 135 -17.82 -13.94 56.60
CA ALA A 135 -17.03 -12.89 55.95
C ALA A 135 -16.01 -13.42 54.94
N ASP A 136 -15.26 -14.48 55.28
CA ASP A 136 -14.27 -15.11 54.41
C ASP A 136 -14.90 -15.71 53.13
N GLU A 137 -16.12 -16.22 53.24
CA GLU A 137 -16.91 -16.71 52.11
C GLU A 137 -17.40 -15.55 51.22
N VAL A 138 -17.71 -14.38 51.79
CA VAL A 138 -18.08 -13.16 51.04
C VAL A 138 -16.88 -12.61 50.26
N GLU A 139 -15.74 -12.45 50.93
CA GLU A 139 -14.49 -11.98 50.29
C GLU A 139 -14.09 -12.90 49.14
N THR A 140 -14.11 -14.21 49.36
CA THR A 140 -13.83 -15.20 48.31
C THR A 140 -14.82 -15.10 47.14
N ALA A 141 -16.11 -14.94 47.40
CA ALA A 141 -17.12 -14.84 46.34
C ALA A 141 -16.98 -13.55 45.53
N THR A 142 -16.62 -12.45 46.18
CA THR A 142 -16.39 -11.14 45.55
C THR A 142 -15.21 -11.22 44.58
N LEU A 143 -14.06 -11.69 45.05
CA LEU A 143 -12.87 -11.84 44.21
C LEU A 143 -13.08 -12.81 43.04
N VAL A 144 -13.84 -13.89 43.23
CA VAL A 144 -14.21 -14.80 42.12
C VAL A 144 -15.08 -14.06 41.08
N GLY A 145 -15.98 -13.18 41.51
CA GLY A 145 -16.79 -12.33 40.64
C GLY A 145 -15.96 -11.33 39.86
N GLU A 146 -15.04 -10.62 40.51
CA GLU A 146 -14.13 -9.66 39.87
C GLU A 146 -13.28 -10.35 38.80
N LYS A 147 -12.70 -11.50 39.12
CA LYS A 147 -11.97 -12.31 38.14
C LYS A 147 -12.84 -12.69 36.94
N ALA A 148 -14.11 -13.03 37.14
CA ALA A 148 -15.01 -13.39 36.05
C ALA A 148 -15.33 -12.18 35.15
N VAL A 149 -15.57 -11.02 35.75
CA VAL A 149 -15.77 -9.74 35.03
C VAL A 149 -14.55 -9.39 34.19
N ALA A 150 -13.36 -9.44 34.78
CA ALA A 150 -12.11 -9.07 34.11
C ALA A 150 -11.77 -9.99 32.93
N LYS A 151 -12.20 -11.27 32.99
CA LYS A 151 -12.06 -12.20 31.86
C LYS A 151 -12.99 -11.86 30.69
N GLU A 152 -14.18 -11.33 30.95
CA GLU A 152 -15.09 -10.89 29.89
C GLU A 152 -14.59 -9.60 29.22
N GLU A 153 -13.99 -8.68 29.98
CA GLU A 153 -13.27 -7.51 29.46
C GLU A 153 -12.12 -7.90 28.53
N LEU A 154 -11.19 -8.73 29.01
CA LEU A 154 -10.07 -9.25 28.20
C LEU A 154 -10.56 -9.99 26.95
N LYS A 155 -11.68 -10.71 27.05
CA LYS A 155 -12.27 -11.40 25.90
C LYS A 155 -12.76 -10.39 24.85
N ALA A 156 -13.33 -9.26 25.24
CA ALA A 156 -13.74 -8.22 24.31
C ALA A 156 -12.53 -7.61 23.58
N ALA A 157 -11.46 -7.28 24.30
CA ALA A 157 -10.19 -6.83 23.71
C ALA A 157 -9.62 -7.85 22.71
N ALA A 158 -9.67 -9.13 23.04
CA ALA A 158 -9.23 -10.19 22.14
C ALA A 158 -10.11 -10.37 20.91
N ASP A 159 -11.41 -10.10 21.00
CA ASP A 159 -12.32 -10.16 19.86
C ASP A 159 -12.15 -8.93 18.95
N ASP A 160 -11.85 -7.77 19.54
CA ASP A 160 -11.51 -6.53 18.84
C ASP A 160 -10.24 -6.70 17.99
N ALA A 161 -9.13 -7.10 18.60
CA ALA A 161 -7.87 -7.39 17.93
C ALA A 161 -8.00 -8.41 16.80
N LYS A 162 -8.83 -9.45 16.98
CA LYS A 162 -9.08 -10.45 15.94
C LYS A 162 -9.78 -9.86 14.71
N LYS A 163 -10.60 -8.83 14.87
CA LYS A 163 -11.23 -8.14 13.74
C LYS A 163 -10.27 -7.24 12.99
N ALA A 164 -9.40 -6.52 13.70
CA ALA A 164 -8.31 -5.78 13.06
C ALA A 164 -7.41 -6.72 12.23
N ILE A 165 -7.04 -7.89 12.80
CA ILE A 165 -6.32 -8.95 12.06
C ILE A 165 -7.10 -9.42 10.81
N ASP A 166 -8.43 -9.45 10.86
CA ASP A 166 -9.24 -9.83 9.69
C ASP A 166 -9.25 -8.76 8.58
N ALA A 167 -9.01 -7.49 8.90
CA ALA A 167 -8.98 -6.39 7.93
C ALA A 167 -7.71 -6.37 7.06
N ASN A 168 -6.60 -6.90 7.58
CA ASN A 168 -5.29 -6.95 6.93
C ASN A 168 -5.29 -7.75 5.60
N ASP A 169 -5.53 -7.09 4.47
CA ASP A 169 -5.85 -7.75 3.19
C ASP A 169 -4.63 -8.35 2.46
N ASN A 170 -3.41 -7.95 2.80
CA ASN A 170 -2.18 -8.54 2.25
C ASN A 170 -1.82 -9.88 2.95
N LEU A 171 -2.35 -10.15 4.15
CA LEU A 171 -2.19 -11.42 4.86
C LEU A 171 -3.06 -12.54 4.25
N THR A 172 -2.48 -13.74 4.17
CA THR A 172 -3.22 -14.96 3.78
C THR A 172 -4.12 -15.43 4.92
N PRO A 173 -5.17 -16.23 4.63
CA PRO A 173 -6.00 -16.85 5.66
C PRO A 173 -5.20 -17.63 6.71
N GLU A 174 -4.12 -18.32 6.31
CA GLU A 174 -3.25 -19.07 7.21
C GLU A 174 -2.46 -18.16 8.17
N GLU A 175 -1.99 -17.02 7.69
CA GLU A 175 -1.29 -16.04 8.53
C GLU A 175 -2.24 -15.31 9.46
N LYS A 176 -3.43 -14.92 8.97
CA LYS A 176 -4.51 -14.41 9.83
C LYS A 176 -4.84 -15.41 10.94
N ALA A 177 -4.96 -16.70 10.62
CA ALA A 177 -5.22 -17.73 11.63
C ALA A 177 -4.06 -17.87 12.63
N ALA A 178 -2.81 -17.77 12.19
CA ALA A 178 -1.64 -17.81 13.05
C ALA A 178 -1.58 -16.61 14.01
N ALA A 179 -1.88 -15.40 13.52
CA ALA A 179 -1.96 -14.18 14.33
C ALA A 179 -3.08 -14.29 15.38
N LYS A 180 -4.29 -14.73 15.00
CA LYS A 180 -5.39 -14.96 15.95
C LYS A 180 -5.06 -16.01 17.02
N ALA A 181 -4.31 -17.05 16.66
CA ALA A 181 -3.86 -18.05 17.61
C ALA A 181 -2.82 -17.49 18.60
N ALA A 182 -2.00 -16.50 18.19
CA ALA A 182 -1.09 -15.80 19.08
C ALA A 182 -1.86 -14.92 20.08
N VAL A 183 -2.91 -14.21 19.62
CA VAL A 183 -3.85 -13.50 20.50
C VAL A 183 -4.45 -14.45 21.54
N ASP A 184 -4.98 -15.60 21.12
CA ASP A 184 -5.55 -16.60 22.04
C ASP A 184 -4.53 -17.12 23.06
N ALA A 185 -3.25 -17.22 22.68
CA ALA A 185 -2.20 -17.63 23.60
C ALA A 185 -1.89 -16.57 24.66
N GLU A 186 -1.92 -15.28 24.31
CA GLU A 186 -1.77 -14.19 25.29
C GLU A 186 -2.98 -14.10 26.22
N VAL A 187 -4.20 -14.27 25.68
CA VAL A 187 -5.43 -14.36 26.50
C VAL A 187 -5.34 -15.50 27.51
N ALA A 188 -4.83 -16.66 27.12
CA ALA A 188 -4.64 -17.78 28.05
C ALA A 188 -3.67 -17.44 29.20
N LYS A 189 -2.55 -16.76 28.90
CA LYS A 189 -1.59 -16.33 29.94
C LYS A 189 -2.18 -15.28 30.87
N ALA A 190 -2.92 -14.32 30.34
CA ALA A 190 -3.58 -13.30 31.14
C ALA A 190 -4.68 -13.91 32.03
N ASN A 191 -5.47 -14.86 31.51
CA ASN A 191 -6.42 -15.63 32.31
C ASN A 191 -5.75 -16.38 33.47
N ASP A 192 -4.59 -17.01 33.24
CA ASP A 192 -3.83 -17.69 34.30
C ASP A 192 -3.34 -16.69 35.37
N ALA A 193 -2.95 -15.46 34.97
CA ALA A 193 -2.55 -14.39 35.89
C ALA A 193 -3.74 -13.86 36.71
N ILE A 194 -4.88 -13.63 36.07
CA ILE A 194 -6.15 -13.25 36.71
C ILE A 194 -6.57 -14.34 37.72
N ASP A 195 -6.48 -15.62 37.35
CA ASP A 195 -6.79 -16.72 38.25
C ASP A 195 -5.86 -16.79 39.46
N ALA A 196 -4.58 -16.43 39.29
CA ALA A 196 -3.58 -16.40 40.35
C ALA A 196 -3.72 -15.20 41.29
N ALA A 197 -4.36 -14.11 40.87
CA ALA A 197 -4.56 -12.91 41.67
C ALA A 197 -5.28 -13.22 42.99
N THR A 198 -4.88 -12.57 44.07
CA THR A 198 -5.45 -12.78 45.41
C THR A 198 -6.24 -11.59 45.92
N LYS A 199 -6.27 -10.50 45.14
CA LYS A 199 -6.89 -9.22 45.46
C LYS A 199 -7.35 -8.51 44.19
N ALA A 200 -8.28 -7.57 44.31
CA ALA A 200 -8.82 -6.79 43.20
C ALA A 200 -7.72 -6.03 42.42
N ASP A 201 -6.81 -5.35 43.11
CA ASP A 201 -5.71 -4.59 42.47
C ASP A 201 -4.77 -5.49 41.64
N GLU A 202 -4.58 -6.74 42.07
CA GLU A 202 -3.84 -7.76 41.31
C GLU A 202 -4.64 -8.27 40.09
N VAL A 203 -5.97 -8.30 40.15
CA VAL A 203 -6.84 -8.64 39.01
C VAL A 203 -6.73 -7.56 37.95
N ASP A 204 -6.94 -6.29 38.29
CA ASP A 204 -6.90 -5.16 37.34
C ASP A 204 -5.53 -5.05 36.66
N THR A 205 -4.46 -5.20 37.45
CA THR A 205 -3.08 -5.23 36.93
C THR A 205 -2.87 -6.35 35.91
N ALA A 206 -3.43 -7.55 36.18
CA ALA A 206 -3.32 -8.70 35.28
C ALA A 206 -4.15 -8.52 34.00
N THR A 207 -5.33 -7.92 34.10
CA THR A 207 -6.23 -7.63 32.97
C THR A 207 -5.57 -6.65 32.01
N LEU A 208 -5.12 -5.48 32.50
CA LEU A 208 -4.45 -4.47 31.68
C LEU A 208 -3.17 -5.02 31.04
N ALA A 209 -2.41 -5.86 31.75
CA ALA A 209 -1.24 -6.52 31.17
C ALA A 209 -1.62 -7.48 30.03
N GLY A 210 -2.77 -8.14 30.12
CA GLY A 210 -3.34 -8.98 29.08
C GLY A 210 -3.77 -8.19 27.85
N GLU A 211 -4.50 -7.08 28.04
CA GLU A 211 -4.92 -6.18 26.97
C GLU A 211 -3.72 -5.63 26.20
N LYS A 212 -2.69 -5.16 26.91
CA LYS A 212 -1.43 -4.74 26.29
C LYS A 212 -0.78 -5.85 25.47
N ALA A 213 -0.82 -7.10 25.92
CA ALA A 213 -0.24 -8.22 25.18
C ALA A 213 -1.04 -8.55 23.91
N VAL A 214 -2.38 -8.46 23.99
CA VAL A 214 -3.28 -8.64 22.84
C VAL A 214 -3.05 -7.54 21.79
N ALA A 215 -3.03 -6.28 22.20
CA ALA A 215 -2.76 -5.12 21.35
C ALA A 215 -1.43 -5.23 20.58
N LYS A 216 -0.39 -5.79 21.22
CA LYS A 216 0.90 -6.01 20.56
C LYS A 216 0.86 -7.08 19.47
N GLU A 217 0.02 -8.11 19.61
CA GLU A 217 -0.15 -9.14 18.56
C GLU A 217 -1.01 -8.62 17.40
N GLU A 218 -1.96 -7.73 17.65
CA GLU A 218 -2.69 -6.97 16.61
C GLU A 218 -1.73 -6.09 15.79
N LEU A 219 -0.99 -5.20 16.45
CA LEU A 219 -0.02 -4.32 15.79
C LEU A 219 1.04 -5.11 14.97
N LYS A 220 1.45 -6.26 15.48
CA LYS A 220 2.38 -7.15 14.78
C LYS A 220 1.77 -7.74 13.52
N ALA A 221 0.47 -8.05 13.50
CA ALA A 221 -0.20 -8.49 12.29
C ALA A 221 -0.25 -7.36 11.24
N ALA A 222 -0.59 -6.13 11.65
CA ALA A 222 -0.53 -4.95 10.77
C ALA A 222 0.86 -4.71 10.19
N ALA A 223 1.91 -4.89 11.00
CA ALA A 223 3.29 -4.78 10.52
C ALA A 223 3.65 -5.85 9.49
N GLU A 224 3.21 -7.10 9.67
CA GLU A 224 3.47 -8.17 8.70
C GLU A 224 2.65 -8.01 7.42
N ASP A 225 1.45 -7.42 7.50
CA ASP A 225 0.65 -7.03 6.35
C ASP A 225 1.38 -5.98 5.49
N ALA A 226 1.79 -4.87 6.11
CA ALA A 226 2.56 -3.81 5.46
C ALA A 226 3.87 -4.32 4.83
N LYS A 227 4.58 -5.23 5.51
CA LYS A 227 5.82 -5.83 4.96
C LYS A 227 5.58 -6.62 3.68
N LYS A 228 4.39 -7.20 3.50
CA LYS A 228 4.02 -7.92 2.26
C LYS A 228 3.67 -6.97 1.13
N ALA A 229 2.95 -5.89 1.42
CA ALA A 229 2.75 -4.83 0.44
C ALA A 229 4.09 -4.26 -0.02
N ILE A 230 5.02 -4.00 0.92
CA ILE A 230 6.39 -3.58 0.60
C ILE A 230 7.10 -4.60 -0.32
N ASP A 231 6.89 -5.90 -0.12
CA ASP A 231 7.47 -6.94 -0.97
C ASP A 231 6.92 -6.97 -2.39
N ALA A 232 5.70 -6.48 -2.62
CA ALA A 232 5.09 -6.42 -3.95
C ALA A 232 5.75 -5.41 -4.89
N ASN A 233 6.29 -4.32 -4.33
CA ASN A 233 6.90 -3.19 -5.05
C ASN A 233 8.07 -3.59 -5.97
N ASP A 234 7.81 -3.93 -7.23
CA ASP A 234 8.78 -4.59 -8.12
C ASP A 234 9.86 -3.65 -8.68
N ASN A 235 9.67 -2.33 -8.61
CA ASN A 235 10.68 -1.34 -9.02
C ASN A 235 11.70 -1.05 -7.89
N LEU A 236 11.37 -1.35 -6.63
CA LEU A 236 12.31 -1.28 -5.50
C LEU A 236 13.33 -2.43 -5.51
N THR A 237 14.56 -2.13 -5.11
CA THR A 237 15.57 -3.17 -4.86
C THR A 237 15.35 -3.84 -3.51
N ASP A 238 15.88 -5.05 -3.33
CA ASP A 238 15.88 -5.77 -2.03
C ASP A 238 16.39 -4.90 -0.86
N ALA A 239 17.38 -4.03 -1.12
CA ALA A 239 17.94 -3.15 -0.10
C ALA A 239 16.98 -2.03 0.31
N GLU A 240 16.20 -1.51 -0.63
CA GLU A 240 15.19 -0.47 -0.34
C GLU A 240 13.94 -1.09 0.29
N LYS A 241 13.51 -2.26 -0.18
CA LYS A 241 12.46 -3.06 0.49
C LYS A 241 12.85 -3.30 1.95
N GLN A 242 14.08 -3.76 2.20
CA GLN A 242 14.56 -3.97 3.57
C GLN A 242 14.58 -2.68 4.38
N ALA A 243 15.03 -1.56 3.81
CA ALA A 243 15.03 -0.27 4.51
C ALA A 243 13.62 0.20 4.89
N ALA A 244 12.62 -0.03 4.03
CA ALA A 244 11.22 0.24 4.32
C ALA A 244 10.68 -0.67 5.44
N LYS A 245 11.00 -1.97 5.40
CA LYS A 245 10.63 -2.91 6.48
C LYS A 245 11.27 -2.57 7.82
N ASP A 246 12.53 -2.11 7.81
CA ASP A 246 13.22 -1.64 9.02
C ASP A 246 12.53 -0.38 9.59
N ALA A 247 11.97 0.48 8.73
CA ALA A 247 11.20 1.65 9.15
C ALA A 247 9.86 1.24 9.79
N VAL A 248 9.16 0.25 9.21
CA VAL A 248 7.98 -0.38 9.82
C VAL A 248 8.31 -0.92 11.21
N ASP A 249 9.38 -1.70 11.36
CA ASP A 249 9.81 -2.24 12.66
C ASP A 249 10.14 -1.14 13.68
N ALA A 250 10.66 0.01 13.23
CA ALA A 250 10.93 1.15 14.09
C ALA A 250 9.64 1.83 14.60
N GLU A 251 8.60 1.93 13.77
CA GLU A 251 7.30 2.45 14.21
C GLU A 251 6.60 1.46 15.15
N VAL A 252 6.67 0.16 14.88
CA VAL A 252 6.18 -0.88 15.79
C VAL A 252 6.83 -0.79 17.17
N ALA A 253 8.16 -0.55 17.22
CA ALA A 253 8.85 -0.37 18.49
C ALA A 253 8.32 0.85 19.29
N LYS A 254 8.07 1.98 18.63
CA LYS A 254 7.51 3.18 19.29
C LYS A 254 6.08 2.95 19.78
N ALA A 255 5.25 2.27 18.99
CA ALA A 255 3.89 1.94 19.38
C ALA A 255 3.86 0.95 20.54
N ASN A 256 4.76 -0.05 20.55
CA ASN A 256 4.94 -0.95 21.70
C ASN A 256 5.32 -0.19 22.99
N ASP A 257 6.22 0.80 22.90
CA ASP A 257 6.57 1.64 24.06
C ASP A 257 5.36 2.46 24.55
N ALA A 258 4.50 2.93 23.65
CA ALA A 258 3.27 3.66 24.00
C ALA A 258 2.23 2.74 24.65
N ILE A 259 2.02 1.54 24.10
CA ILE A 259 1.16 0.49 24.68
C ILE A 259 1.66 0.12 26.08
N ASP A 260 2.97 -0.04 26.27
CA ASP A 260 3.55 -0.35 27.59
C ASP A 260 3.31 0.77 28.60
N ALA A 261 3.32 2.03 28.15
CA ALA A 261 3.09 3.21 28.98
C ALA A 261 1.61 3.47 29.32
N ALA A 262 0.66 2.89 28.57
CA ALA A 262 -0.77 3.03 28.82
C ALA A 262 -1.16 2.56 30.22
N THR A 263 -2.12 3.22 30.84
CA THR A 263 -2.57 2.93 32.21
C THR A 263 -3.99 2.39 32.30
N LYS A 264 -4.70 2.36 31.18
CA LYS A 264 -6.10 1.96 31.05
C LYS A 264 -6.42 1.55 29.61
N ALA A 265 -7.54 0.87 29.40
CA ALA A 265 -7.86 0.23 28.12
C ALA A 265 -7.94 1.22 26.95
N ASP A 266 -8.59 2.37 27.13
CA ASP A 266 -8.71 3.39 26.07
C ASP A 266 -7.36 3.99 25.64
N GLU A 267 -6.37 4.03 26.54
CA GLU A 267 -5.00 4.42 26.20
C GLU A 267 -4.26 3.33 25.44
N VAL A 268 -4.54 2.05 25.71
CA VAL A 268 -4.00 0.91 24.95
C VAL A 268 -4.53 0.96 23.52
N ASP A 269 -5.85 1.04 23.33
CA ASP A 269 -6.48 1.07 22.01
C ASP A 269 -6.01 2.28 21.18
N ALA A 270 -5.96 3.47 21.80
CA ALA A 270 -5.45 4.67 21.14
C ALA A 270 -3.98 4.53 20.72
N ALA A 271 -3.14 3.87 21.52
CA ALA A 271 -1.74 3.62 21.18
C ALA A 271 -1.59 2.60 20.06
N THR A 272 -2.40 1.54 20.05
CA THR A 272 -2.44 0.52 18.98
C THR A 272 -2.81 1.14 17.66
N LEU A 273 -3.94 1.86 17.59
CA LEU A 273 -4.40 2.52 16.36
C LEU A 273 -3.40 3.56 15.85
N ALA A 274 -2.76 4.32 16.75
CA ALA A 274 -1.70 5.25 16.36
C ALA A 274 -0.48 4.52 15.75
N GLY A 275 -0.16 3.33 16.26
CA GLY A 275 0.87 2.45 15.71
C GLY A 275 0.51 1.92 14.32
N GLU A 276 -0.70 1.42 14.13
CA GLU A 276 -1.19 0.94 12.83
C GLU A 276 -1.17 2.05 11.78
N LYS A 277 -1.63 3.25 12.13
CA LYS A 277 -1.52 4.43 11.26
C LYS A 277 -0.08 4.75 10.88
N ALA A 278 0.87 4.60 11.80
CA ALA A 278 2.28 4.86 11.50
C ALA A 278 2.88 3.79 10.56
N VAL A 279 2.50 2.52 10.76
CA VAL A 279 2.89 1.40 9.89
C VAL A 279 2.33 1.58 8.47
N ALA A 280 1.03 1.88 8.34
CA ALA A 280 0.37 2.17 7.06
C ALA A 280 1.03 3.31 6.27
N LYS A 281 1.54 4.33 6.97
CA LYS A 281 2.27 5.44 6.33
C LYS A 281 3.62 5.03 5.76
N GLU A 282 4.33 4.08 6.39
CA GLU A 282 5.59 3.57 5.85
C GLU A 282 5.37 2.60 4.68
N GLU A 283 4.27 1.85 4.68
CA GLU A 283 3.81 1.07 3.52
C GLU A 283 3.52 1.97 2.30
N LEU A 284 2.64 2.97 2.47
CA LEU A 284 2.30 3.92 1.41
C LEU A 284 3.53 4.67 0.86
N LYS A 285 4.48 4.98 1.74
CA LYS A 285 5.73 5.61 1.34
C LYS A 285 6.60 4.68 0.49
N ALA A 286 6.61 3.38 0.75
CA ALA A 286 7.31 2.43 -0.11
C ALA A 286 6.67 2.37 -1.50
N ALA A 287 5.34 2.30 -1.60
CA ALA A 287 4.61 2.38 -2.86
C ALA A 287 4.92 3.67 -3.65
N ALA A 288 5.00 4.81 -2.95
CA ALA A 288 5.38 6.07 -3.57
C ALA A 288 6.83 6.08 -4.11
N GLU A 289 7.78 5.48 -3.39
CA GLU A 289 9.16 5.38 -3.86
C GLU A 289 9.30 4.39 -5.02
N ASP A 290 8.49 3.33 -5.05
CA ASP A 290 8.40 2.40 -6.18
C ASP A 290 7.95 3.13 -7.46
N ALA A 291 6.80 3.81 -7.40
CA ALA A 291 6.29 4.62 -8.52
C ALA A 291 7.28 5.69 -8.99
N LYS A 292 7.98 6.35 -8.06
CA LYS A 292 9.01 7.35 -8.41
C LYS A 292 10.17 6.75 -9.18
N LYS A 293 10.52 5.48 -8.95
CA LYS A 293 11.57 4.78 -9.70
C LYS A 293 11.15 4.42 -11.11
N ALA A 294 9.92 3.93 -11.28
CA ALA A 294 9.36 3.74 -12.62
C ALA A 294 9.38 5.04 -13.42
N ILE A 295 8.93 6.15 -12.80
CA ILE A 295 8.99 7.50 -13.40
C ILE A 295 10.44 7.90 -13.75
N ASP A 296 11.42 7.56 -12.91
CA ASP A 296 12.83 7.85 -13.19
C ASP A 296 13.39 7.04 -14.35
N ALA A 297 12.86 5.84 -14.62
CA ALA A 297 13.28 4.98 -15.71
C ALA A 297 12.79 5.42 -17.10
N ASN A 298 11.71 6.23 -17.18
CA ASN A 298 11.13 6.68 -18.45
C ASN A 298 12.05 7.65 -19.21
N ASP A 299 12.72 7.24 -20.27
CA ASP A 299 13.78 8.03 -20.91
C ASP A 299 13.26 9.08 -21.92
N ASN A 300 12.00 9.00 -22.38
CA ASN A 300 11.38 10.05 -23.22
C ASN A 300 10.85 11.25 -22.38
N LEU A 301 10.77 11.11 -21.04
CA LEU A 301 10.44 12.22 -20.15
C LEU A 301 11.64 13.12 -19.83
N THR A 302 11.44 14.44 -19.93
CA THR A 302 12.47 15.40 -19.49
C THR A 302 12.57 15.42 -17.96
N PRO A 303 13.70 15.90 -17.39
CA PRO A 303 13.83 16.06 -15.95
C PRO A 303 12.71 16.89 -15.32
N GLU A 304 12.22 17.92 -16.01
CA GLU A 304 11.11 18.76 -15.55
C GLU A 304 9.78 18.01 -15.50
N GLU A 305 9.51 17.12 -16.45
CA GLU A 305 8.29 16.31 -16.47
C GLU A 305 8.34 15.17 -15.47
N LYS A 306 9.51 14.50 -15.33
CA LYS A 306 9.75 13.55 -14.24
C LYS A 306 9.51 14.21 -12.89
N ALA A 307 10.02 15.42 -12.69
CA ALA A 307 9.79 16.16 -11.44
C ALA A 307 8.31 16.50 -11.23
N ALA A 308 7.59 16.89 -12.28
CA ALA A 308 6.16 17.18 -12.19
C ALA A 308 5.34 15.92 -11.82
N ALA A 309 5.66 14.77 -12.41
CA ALA A 309 5.02 13.49 -12.09
C ALA A 309 5.29 13.06 -10.63
N LYS A 310 6.53 13.17 -10.15
CA LYS A 310 6.84 12.88 -8.74
C LYS A 310 6.12 13.80 -7.75
N VAL A 311 5.91 15.07 -8.11
CA VAL A 311 5.11 16.00 -7.29
C VAL A 311 3.64 15.59 -7.25
N ALA A 312 3.10 15.03 -8.33
CA ALA A 312 1.74 14.49 -8.34
C ALA A 312 1.62 13.26 -7.42
N VAL A 313 2.59 12.34 -7.48
CA VAL A 313 2.70 11.21 -6.53
C VAL A 313 2.72 11.71 -5.08
N ASP A 314 3.59 12.67 -4.74
CA ASP A 314 3.67 13.23 -3.38
C ASP A 314 2.34 13.89 -2.93
N ALA A 315 1.58 14.47 -3.86
CA ALA A 315 0.29 15.06 -3.56
C ALA A 315 -0.78 14.00 -3.24
N GLU A 316 -0.78 12.86 -3.91
CA GLU A 316 -1.68 11.73 -3.58
C GLU A 316 -1.28 11.08 -2.25
N VAL A 317 0.02 10.92 -1.98
CA VAL A 317 0.52 10.46 -0.67
C VAL A 317 0.04 11.37 0.46
N ALA A 318 0.08 12.70 0.27
CA ALA A 318 -0.41 13.63 1.27
C ALA A 318 -1.92 13.46 1.56
N LYS A 319 -2.75 13.26 0.52
CA LYS A 319 -4.19 13.01 0.70
C LYS A 319 -4.47 11.68 1.40
N ALA A 320 -3.73 10.64 1.05
CA ALA A 320 -3.87 9.34 1.68
C ALA A 320 -3.42 9.37 3.15
N ASN A 321 -2.34 10.09 3.46
CA ASN A 321 -1.93 10.33 4.85
C ASN A 321 -3.00 11.06 5.66
N ASP A 322 -3.67 12.07 5.09
CA ASP A 322 -4.79 12.76 5.75
C ASP A 322 -5.96 11.80 6.01
N ALA A 323 -6.23 10.86 5.09
CA ALA A 323 -7.28 9.84 5.27
C ALA A 323 -6.91 8.81 6.35
N ILE A 324 -5.66 8.33 6.36
CA ILE A 324 -5.12 7.45 7.41
C ILE A 324 -5.20 8.13 8.78
N ASP A 325 -4.84 9.41 8.87
CA ASP A 325 -4.94 10.17 10.12
C ASP A 325 -6.38 10.30 10.62
N ALA A 326 -7.34 10.41 9.70
CA ALA A 326 -8.77 10.51 10.02
C ALA A 326 -9.43 9.18 10.39
N ALA A 327 -8.82 8.04 10.06
CA ALA A 327 -9.34 6.71 10.40
C ALA A 327 -9.51 6.53 11.91
N THR A 328 -10.55 5.82 12.32
CA THR A 328 -10.87 5.61 13.74
C THR A 328 -10.74 4.17 14.20
N LYS A 329 -10.42 3.26 13.30
CA LYS A 329 -10.31 1.81 13.53
C LYS A 329 -9.47 1.18 12.41
N ALA A 330 -9.02 -0.06 12.62
CA ALA A 330 -8.04 -0.71 11.75
C ALA A 330 -8.52 -0.87 10.30
N ASP A 331 -9.77 -1.28 10.08
CA ASP A 331 -10.32 -1.46 8.72
C ASP A 331 -10.41 -0.15 7.92
N GLU A 332 -10.58 0.99 8.61
CA GLU A 332 -10.53 2.31 7.97
C GLU A 332 -9.10 2.72 7.62
N VAL A 333 -8.11 2.32 8.41
CA VAL A 333 -6.68 2.52 8.10
C VAL A 333 -6.33 1.75 6.84
N ASP A 334 -6.59 0.45 6.80
CA ASP A 334 -6.28 -0.43 5.64
C ASP A 334 -6.97 0.06 4.36
N THR A 335 -8.25 0.45 4.46
CA THR A 335 -8.99 1.02 3.33
C THR A 335 -8.36 2.30 2.81
N ALA A 336 -7.89 3.18 3.70
CA ALA A 336 -7.25 4.43 3.34
C ALA A 336 -5.86 4.21 2.72
N THR A 337 -5.08 3.27 3.22
CA THR A 337 -3.76 2.88 2.68
C THR A 337 -3.90 2.37 1.26
N LEU A 338 -4.76 1.37 1.03
CA LEU A 338 -4.97 0.79 -0.31
C LEU A 338 -5.51 1.83 -1.31
N ALA A 339 -6.38 2.73 -0.87
CA ALA A 339 -6.85 3.83 -1.73
C ALA A 339 -5.71 4.78 -2.13
N GLY A 340 -4.76 5.01 -1.22
CA GLY A 340 -3.53 5.77 -1.47
C GLY A 340 -2.61 5.08 -2.48
N GLU A 341 -2.35 3.79 -2.30
CA GLU A 341 -1.54 2.98 -3.23
C GLU A 341 -2.13 3.00 -4.64
N LYS A 342 -3.45 2.79 -4.76
CA LYS A 342 -4.16 2.91 -6.04
C LYS A 342 -3.98 4.30 -6.67
N ALA A 343 -4.01 5.37 -5.90
CA ALA A 343 -3.83 6.72 -6.43
C ALA A 343 -2.40 6.96 -6.92
N VAL A 344 -1.40 6.46 -6.19
CA VAL A 344 0.02 6.51 -6.57
C VAL A 344 0.27 5.73 -7.87
N ALA A 345 -0.23 4.50 -7.96
CA ALA A 345 -0.14 3.65 -9.15
C ALA A 345 -0.72 4.32 -10.41
N LYS A 346 -1.81 5.08 -10.27
CA LYS A 346 -2.40 5.82 -11.39
C LYS A 346 -1.51 6.96 -11.89
N GLU A 347 -0.75 7.61 -11.01
CA GLU A 347 0.20 8.65 -11.41
C GLU A 347 1.44 8.07 -12.10
N GLU A 348 1.90 6.89 -11.69
CA GLU A 348 2.93 6.11 -12.40
C GLU A 348 2.49 5.76 -13.82
N LEU A 349 1.32 5.12 -13.95
CA LEU A 349 0.75 4.76 -15.25
C LEU A 349 0.53 5.99 -16.15
N LYS A 350 0.14 7.12 -15.55
CA LYS A 350 -0.01 8.38 -16.28
C LYS A 350 1.33 8.86 -16.84
N ALA A 351 2.43 8.71 -16.10
CA ALA A 351 3.77 9.08 -16.57
C ALA A 351 4.21 8.19 -17.74
N ALA A 352 3.98 6.87 -17.68
CA ALA A 352 4.22 5.95 -18.79
C ALA A 352 3.39 6.32 -20.04
N ALA A 353 2.14 6.72 -19.85
CA ALA A 353 1.29 7.18 -20.95
C ALA A 353 1.75 8.51 -21.56
N ASP A 354 2.26 9.44 -20.75
CA ASP A 354 2.82 10.70 -21.22
C ASP A 354 4.15 10.49 -21.97
N ASP A 355 4.93 9.49 -21.57
CA ASP A 355 6.14 9.03 -22.25
C ASP A 355 5.81 8.50 -23.67
N ALA A 356 4.93 7.50 -23.76
CA ALA A 356 4.46 6.93 -25.03
C ALA A 356 3.89 7.98 -25.99
N LYS A 357 3.11 8.94 -25.48
CA LYS A 357 2.54 10.01 -26.32
C LYS A 357 3.59 10.90 -26.97
N LYS A 358 4.78 11.04 -26.38
CA LYS A 358 5.87 11.81 -26.97
C LYS A 358 6.65 11.05 -28.01
N ALA A 359 6.90 9.76 -27.79
CA ALA A 359 7.44 8.89 -28.81
C ALA A 359 6.51 8.90 -30.05
N ILE A 360 5.19 8.81 -29.83
CA ILE A 360 4.19 8.95 -30.91
C ILE A 360 4.30 10.30 -31.64
N ASP A 361 4.59 11.39 -30.94
CA ASP A 361 4.77 12.71 -31.56
C ASP A 361 6.03 12.81 -32.42
N ALA A 362 7.06 12.03 -32.13
CA ALA A 362 8.34 12.03 -32.86
C ALA A 362 8.27 11.33 -34.23
N ASN A 363 7.34 10.39 -34.43
CA ASN A 363 7.11 9.67 -35.68
C ASN A 363 6.83 10.62 -36.88
N ASP A 364 7.78 10.85 -37.77
CA ASP A 364 7.70 11.90 -38.80
C ASP A 364 6.87 11.51 -40.04
N ASN A 365 6.67 10.21 -40.29
CA ASN A 365 5.92 9.71 -41.45
C ASN A 365 4.42 9.57 -41.18
N LEU A 366 4.01 9.58 -39.91
CA LEU A 366 2.59 9.61 -39.52
C LEU A 366 1.97 11.00 -39.69
N THR A 367 0.73 11.02 -40.17
CA THR A 367 -0.09 12.24 -40.19
C THR A 367 -0.58 12.61 -38.78
N ASP A 368 -0.92 13.88 -38.57
CA ASP A 368 -1.54 14.34 -37.31
C ASP A 368 -2.76 13.50 -36.90
N ALA A 369 -3.53 13.00 -37.87
CA ALA A 369 -4.70 12.17 -37.61
C ALA A 369 -4.33 10.75 -37.13
N GLU A 370 -3.25 10.18 -37.68
CA GLU A 370 -2.73 8.88 -37.26
C GLU A 370 -2.06 8.98 -35.89
N LYS A 371 -1.26 10.03 -35.64
CA LYS A 371 -0.71 10.34 -34.32
C LYS A 371 -1.82 10.46 -33.27
N GLN A 372 -2.89 11.22 -33.57
CA GLN A 372 -4.01 11.33 -32.65
C GLN A 372 -4.71 9.99 -32.41
N ALA A 373 -4.89 9.17 -33.44
CA ALA A 373 -5.51 7.85 -33.29
C ALA A 373 -4.66 6.91 -32.40
N ALA A 374 -3.34 6.98 -32.50
CA ALA A 374 -2.43 6.22 -31.62
C ALA A 374 -2.49 6.72 -30.16
N LYS A 375 -2.52 8.05 -29.95
CA LYS A 375 -2.70 8.62 -28.60
C LYS A 375 -4.04 8.26 -27.96
N ASP A 376 -5.11 8.24 -28.75
CA ASP A 376 -6.43 7.80 -28.30
C ASP A 376 -6.42 6.30 -27.89
N ALA A 377 -5.61 5.47 -28.57
CA ALA A 377 -5.42 4.07 -28.20
C ALA A 377 -4.67 3.92 -26.87
N VAL A 378 -3.60 4.71 -26.66
CA VAL A 378 -2.90 4.80 -25.36
C VAL A 378 -3.88 5.18 -24.24
N ASP A 379 -4.70 6.21 -24.44
CA ASP A 379 -5.69 6.64 -23.44
C ASP A 379 -6.74 5.54 -23.15
N ALA A 380 -7.10 4.74 -24.14
CA ALA A 380 -8.00 3.61 -23.95
C ALA A 380 -7.38 2.48 -23.11
N GLU A 381 -6.09 2.19 -23.27
CA GLU A 381 -5.38 1.22 -22.43
C GLU A 381 -5.19 1.74 -20.99
N VAL A 382 -4.88 3.03 -20.83
CA VAL A 382 -4.83 3.67 -19.50
C VAL A 382 -6.18 3.56 -18.79
N ALA A 383 -7.29 3.77 -19.50
CA ALA A 383 -8.62 3.62 -18.91
C ALA A 383 -8.87 2.18 -18.42
N LYS A 384 -8.48 1.16 -19.18
CA LYS A 384 -8.63 -0.25 -18.77
C LYS A 384 -7.76 -0.59 -17.57
N ALA A 385 -6.52 -0.11 -17.55
CA ALA A 385 -5.61 -0.34 -16.44
C ALA A 385 -6.09 0.35 -15.17
N ASN A 386 -6.61 1.59 -15.27
CA ASN A 386 -7.25 2.28 -14.15
C ASN A 386 -8.46 1.50 -13.58
N GLU A 387 -9.29 0.89 -14.44
CA GLU A 387 -10.39 0.02 -14.00
C GLU A 387 -9.87 -1.22 -13.26
N ALA A 388 -8.76 -1.82 -13.71
CA ALA A 388 -8.14 -2.95 -13.03
C ALA A 388 -7.54 -2.56 -11.67
N ILE A 389 -6.84 -1.41 -11.59
CA ILE A 389 -6.31 -0.83 -10.34
C ILE A 389 -7.47 -0.55 -9.36
N ASP A 390 -8.59 -0.02 -9.83
CA ASP A 390 -9.75 0.26 -8.97
C ASP A 390 -10.34 -1.02 -8.35
N VAL A 391 -10.31 -2.15 -9.08
CA VAL A 391 -10.83 -3.45 -8.64
C VAL A 391 -9.88 -4.17 -7.68
N ALA A 392 -8.58 -3.87 -7.71
CA ALA A 392 -7.58 -4.50 -6.84
C ALA A 392 -7.97 -4.39 -5.35
N THR A 393 -7.71 -5.44 -4.58
CA THR A 393 -8.09 -5.52 -3.17
C THR A 393 -6.90 -5.52 -2.20
N LYS A 394 -5.69 -5.53 -2.74
CA LYS A 394 -4.43 -5.61 -2.01
C LYS A 394 -3.27 -5.12 -2.88
N ALA A 395 -2.13 -4.81 -2.27
CA ALA A 395 -1.02 -4.14 -2.93
C ALA A 395 -0.46 -4.91 -4.14
N ASP A 396 -0.30 -6.23 -4.03
CA ASP A 396 0.22 -7.06 -5.15
C ASP A 396 -0.73 -7.09 -6.36
N GLU A 397 -2.03 -6.91 -6.14
CA GLU A 397 -3.00 -6.76 -7.24
C GLU A 397 -2.92 -5.36 -7.89
N VAL A 398 -2.62 -4.32 -7.11
CA VAL A 398 -2.41 -2.95 -7.62
C VAL A 398 -1.16 -2.91 -8.50
N ASP A 399 -0.03 -3.43 -8.02
CA ASP A 399 1.23 -3.49 -8.76
C ASP A 399 1.09 -4.29 -10.06
N ALA A 400 0.47 -5.48 -9.98
CA ALA A 400 0.24 -6.30 -11.16
C ALA A 400 -0.66 -5.62 -12.21
N ALA A 401 -1.68 -4.87 -11.78
CA ALA A 401 -2.55 -4.12 -12.67
C ALA A 401 -1.81 -2.93 -13.32
N THR A 402 -0.95 -2.26 -12.56
CA THR A 402 -0.13 -1.13 -13.03
C THR A 402 0.84 -1.59 -14.10
N LEU A 403 1.64 -2.62 -13.82
CA LEU A 403 2.60 -3.19 -14.78
C LEU A 403 1.91 -3.72 -16.05
N ALA A 404 0.73 -4.35 -15.90
CA ALA A 404 -0.06 -4.78 -17.07
C ALA A 404 -0.51 -3.59 -17.93
N GLY A 405 -0.85 -2.47 -17.30
CA GLY A 405 -1.17 -1.21 -17.97
C GLY A 405 0.02 -0.61 -18.71
N GLU A 406 1.18 -0.54 -18.06
CA GLU A 406 2.42 -0.06 -18.68
C GLU A 406 2.80 -0.88 -19.91
N LYS A 407 2.73 -2.22 -19.81
CA LYS A 407 2.94 -3.11 -20.96
C LYS A 407 1.97 -2.84 -22.10
N ALA A 408 0.70 -2.54 -21.79
CA ALA A 408 -0.30 -2.25 -22.82
C ALA A 408 -0.01 -0.90 -23.51
N VAL A 409 0.38 0.11 -22.74
CA VAL A 409 0.80 1.43 -23.25
C VAL A 409 2.03 1.31 -24.15
N ALA A 410 3.07 0.60 -23.71
CA ALA A 410 4.29 0.34 -24.47
C ALA A 410 4.02 -0.36 -25.82
N LYS A 411 3.03 -1.27 -25.86
CA LYS A 411 2.65 -1.93 -27.12
C LYS A 411 1.98 -0.99 -28.11
N GLU A 412 1.19 -0.01 -27.64
CA GLU A 412 0.58 0.98 -28.52
C GLU A 412 1.62 2.00 -29.05
N GLU A 413 2.63 2.34 -28.25
CA GLU A 413 3.80 3.11 -28.68
C GLU A 413 4.57 2.39 -29.79
N LEU A 414 4.98 1.14 -29.55
CA LEU A 414 5.68 0.32 -30.54
C LEU A 414 4.85 0.12 -31.82
N LYS A 415 3.53 0.00 -31.69
CA LYS A 415 2.61 -0.10 -32.82
C LYS A 415 2.64 1.18 -33.66
N ALA A 416 2.70 2.36 -33.03
CA ALA A 416 2.81 3.63 -33.74
C ALA A 416 4.13 3.74 -34.51
N ALA A 417 5.26 3.38 -33.90
CA ALA A 417 6.56 3.33 -34.58
C ALA A 417 6.55 2.36 -35.77
N ALA A 418 5.88 1.21 -35.64
CA ALA A 418 5.72 0.27 -36.75
C ALA A 418 4.83 0.79 -37.88
N ASP A 419 3.77 1.55 -37.55
CA ASP A 419 2.90 2.18 -38.55
C ASP A 419 3.64 3.32 -39.28
N ASP A 420 4.50 4.06 -38.58
CA ASP A 420 5.40 5.08 -39.15
C ASP A 420 6.35 4.47 -40.18
N ALA A 421 7.10 3.44 -39.78
CA ALA A 421 7.99 2.69 -40.66
C ALA A 421 7.27 2.12 -41.90
N LYS A 422 6.04 1.63 -41.74
CA LYS A 422 5.23 1.13 -42.86
C LYS A 422 4.82 2.24 -43.82
N ALA A 423 4.58 3.45 -43.33
CA ALA A 423 4.28 4.62 -44.16
C ALA A 423 5.50 5.05 -44.99
N ALA A 424 6.70 5.07 -44.39
CA ALA A 424 7.95 5.29 -45.11
C ALA A 424 8.21 4.21 -46.17
N ILE A 425 7.99 2.93 -45.83
CA ILE A 425 8.11 1.80 -46.79
C ILE A 425 7.17 2.00 -47.99
N ASP A 426 5.94 2.47 -47.76
CA ASP A 426 4.99 2.72 -48.86
C ASP A 426 5.43 3.86 -49.79
N ALA A 427 6.19 4.83 -49.29
CA ALA A 427 6.69 5.96 -50.07
C ALA A 427 7.85 5.61 -51.02
N ASN A 428 8.47 4.42 -50.87
CA ASN A 428 9.59 3.97 -51.71
C ASN A 428 9.13 3.64 -53.15
N ASP A 429 9.46 4.48 -54.14
CA ASP A 429 8.90 4.40 -55.50
C ASP A 429 9.52 3.30 -56.40
N ASN A 430 10.74 2.86 -56.09
CA ASN A 430 11.47 1.86 -56.89
C ASN A 430 11.22 0.42 -56.41
N LEU A 431 10.66 0.24 -55.20
CA LEU A 431 10.19 -1.05 -54.71
C LEU A 431 8.88 -1.48 -55.38
N THR A 432 8.79 -2.77 -55.70
CA THR A 432 7.52 -3.37 -56.11
C THR A 432 6.60 -3.61 -54.92
N ASP A 433 5.30 -3.72 -55.15
CA ASP A 433 4.31 -4.06 -54.11
C ASP A 433 4.71 -5.32 -53.31
N ALA A 434 5.32 -6.31 -53.97
CA ALA A 434 5.76 -7.54 -53.31
C ALA A 434 6.94 -7.31 -52.37
N GLU A 435 7.83 -6.38 -52.69
CA GLU A 435 9.00 -6.05 -51.87
C GLU A 435 8.62 -5.12 -50.72
N LYS A 436 7.72 -4.15 -50.97
CA LYS A 436 7.10 -3.35 -49.91
C LYS A 436 6.42 -4.28 -48.90
N GLN A 437 5.62 -5.23 -49.37
CA GLN A 437 4.97 -6.19 -48.47
C GLN A 437 5.98 -7.02 -47.69
N ALA A 438 7.06 -7.50 -48.33
CA ALA A 438 8.09 -8.27 -47.64
C ALA A 438 8.82 -7.45 -46.55
N ALA A 439 9.04 -6.15 -46.78
CA ALA A 439 9.62 -5.25 -45.77
C ALA A 439 8.64 -5.00 -44.60
N LYS A 440 7.35 -4.79 -44.90
CA LYS A 440 6.31 -4.65 -43.87
C LYS A 440 6.14 -5.92 -43.03
N ASP A 441 6.21 -7.10 -43.66
CA ASP A 441 6.18 -8.38 -42.95
C ASP A 441 7.40 -8.54 -42.02
N ALA A 442 8.56 -7.96 -42.38
CA ALA A 442 9.75 -7.96 -41.52
C ALA A 442 9.58 -7.01 -40.33
N VAL A 443 9.00 -5.82 -40.53
CA VAL A 443 8.59 -4.91 -39.44
C VAL A 443 7.65 -5.63 -38.46
N ASP A 444 6.61 -6.29 -38.97
CA ASP A 444 5.65 -7.04 -38.13
C ASP A 444 6.33 -8.17 -37.33
N ALA A 445 7.36 -8.80 -37.91
CA ALA A 445 8.13 -9.83 -37.22
C ALA A 445 8.99 -9.27 -36.07
N GLU A 446 9.56 -8.07 -36.21
CA GLU A 446 10.29 -7.41 -35.13
C GLU A 446 9.33 -6.91 -34.03
N VAL A 447 8.18 -6.34 -34.40
CA VAL A 447 7.13 -5.98 -33.44
C VAL A 447 6.67 -7.18 -32.62
N ALA A 448 6.49 -8.35 -33.24
CA ALA A 448 6.13 -9.56 -32.52
C ALA A 448 7.18 -9.96 -31.48
N LYS A 449 8.48 -9.87 -31.81
CA LYS A 449 9.56 -10.17 -30.85
C LYS A 449 9.63 -9.17 -29.70
N ALA A 450 9.43 -7.89 -29.99
CA ALA A 450 9.43 -6.85 -28.97
C ALA A 450 8.21 -6.98 -28.05
N ASN A 451 7.03 -7.30 -28.59
CA ASN A 451 5.86 -7.64 -27.78
C ASN A 451 6.11 -8.83 -26.84
N ASP A 452 6.77 -9.90 -27.33
CA ASP A 452 7.15 -11.03 -26.49
C ASP A 452 8.10 -10.61 -25.35
N ALA A 453 9.01 -9.66 -25.60
CA ALA A 453 9.93 -9.12 -24.60
C ALA A 453 9.21 -8.22 -23.57
N ILE A 454 8.30 -7.34 -24.02
CA ILE A 454 7.44 -6.51 -23.17
C ILE A 454 6.57 -7.40 -22.28
N ASP A 455 5.99 -8.48 -22.82
CA ASP A 455 5.20 -9.42 -22.03
C ASP A 455 6.02 -10.12 -20.94
N ALA A 456 7.29 -10.39 -21.21
CA ALA A 456 8.21 -11.05 -20.28
C ALA A 456 8.77 -10.12 -19.18
N ALA A 457 8.70 -8.80 -19.35
CA ALA A 457 9.18 -7.82 -18.37
C ALA A 457 8.45 -7.97 -17.03
N THR A 458 9.16 -7.81 -15.92
CA THR A 458 8.56 -7.92 -14.57
C THR A 458 8.49 -6.59 -13.83
N LYS A 459 8.92 -5.50 -14.45
CA LYS A 459 8.97 -4.16 -13.85
C LYS A 459 9.09 -3.09 -14.93
N ALA A 460 8.85 -1.83 -14.59
CA ALA A 460 8.73 -0.72 -15.54
C ALA A 460 10.00 -0.51 -16.39
N ASP A 461 11.19 -0.56 -15.78
CA ASP A 461 12.46 -0.36 -16.51
C ASP A 461 12.77 -1.46 -17.54
N GLU A 462 12.28 -2.68 -17.31
CA GLU A 462 12.36 -3.77 -18.28
C GLU A 462 11.37 -3.59 -19.43
N VAL A 463 10.17 -3.05 -19.17
CA VAL A 463 9.21 -2.68 -20.21
C VAL A 463 9.83 -1.62 -21.12
N GLU A 464 10.36 -0.54 -20.55
CA GLU A 464 11.01 0.55 -21.29
C GLU A 464 12.17 0.04 -22.16
N THR A 465 13.05 -0.78 -21.57
CA THR A 465 14.17 -1.38 -22.30
C THR A 465 13.69 -2.23 -23.49
N ALA A 466 12.61 -2.98 -23.32
CA ALA A 466 12.04 -3.83 -24.37
C ALA A 466 11.39 -3.01 -25.48
N THR A 467 10.66 -1.94 -25.14
CA THR A 467 10.05 -1.01 -26.09
C THR A 467 11.10 -0.36 -26.98
N LEU A 468 12.11 0.29 -26.39
CA LEU A 468 13.19 0.96 -27.13
C LEU A 468 13.97 -0.02 -28.02
N ALA A 469 14.21 -1.24 -27.55
CA ALA A 469 14.85 -2.27 -28.37
C ALA A 469 14.00 -2.67 -29.59
N GLY A 470 12.67 -2.71 -29.42
CA GLY A 470 11.71 -2.92 -30.48
C GLY A 470 11.70 -1.81 -31.52
N GLU A 471 11.63 -0.55 -31.07
CA GLU A 471 11.68 0.63 -31.93
C GLU A 471 12.96 0.67 -32.78
N LYS A 472 14.11 0.42 -32.16
CA LYS A 472 15.39 0.28 -32.88
C LYS A 472 15.34 -0.81 -33.94
N ALA A 473 14.69 -1.94 -33.67
CA ALA A 473 14.58 -3.02 -34.65
C ALA A 473 13.67 -2.65 -35.82
N VAL A 474 12.55 -1.98 -35.54
CA VAL A 474 11.61 -1.44 -36.54
C VAL A 474 12.32 -0.41 -37.45
N ALA A 475 12.99 0.57 -36.86
CA ALA A 475 13.78 1.59 -37.55
C ALA A 475 14.83 1.00 -38.51
N LYS A 476 15.48 -0.10 -38.13
CA LYS A 476 16.45 -0.78 -39.00
C LYS A 476 15.82 -1.45 -40.21
N GLU A 477 14.60 -1.99 -40.08
CA GLU A 477 13.89 -2.57 -41.23
C GLU A 477 13.34 -1.49 -42.18
N GLU A 478 12.93 -0.32 -41.65
CA GLU A 478 12.62 0.87 -42.44
C GLU A 478 13.81 1.35 -43.26
N LEU A 479 14.95 1.62 -42.60
CA LEU A 479 16.19 2.06 -43.25
C LEU A 479 16.67 1.06 -44.32
N LYS A 480 16.52 -0.23 -44.05
CA LYS A 480 16.87 -1.29 -45.00
C LYS A 480 15.96 -1.25 -46.23
N ALA A 481 14.68 -0.96 -46.09
CA ALA A 481 13.78 -0.79 -47.23
C ALA A 481 14.18 0.42 -48.09
N ALA A 482 14.49 1.56 -47.46
CA ALA A 482 15.00 2.74 -48.15
C ALA A 482 16.31 2.44 -48.92
N ALA A 483 17.21 1.66 -48.32
CA ALA A 483 18.45 1.24 -48.96
C ALA A 483 18.21 0.32 -50.17
N GLU A 484 17.27 -0.61 -50.09
CA GLU A 484 16.93 -1.48 -51.22
C GLU A 484 16.25 -0.70 -52.34
N ASP A 485 15.44 0.32 -52.02
CA ASP A 485 14.85 1.24 -53.00
C ASP A 485 15.94 1.97 -53.79
N ALA A 486 16.86 2.63 -53.09
CA ALA A 486 18.01 3.33 -53.70
C ALA A 486 18.87 2.40 -54.55
N LYS A 487 19.14 1.17 -54.08
CA LYS A 487 19.90 0.17 -54.85
C LYS A 487 19.18 -0.25 -56.13
N LYS A 488 17.85 -0.34 -56.13
CA LYS A 488 17.07 -0.64 -57.33
C LYS A 488 17.10 0.49 -58.34
N ALA A 489 17.00 1.74 -57.89
CA ALA A 489 17.17 2.90 -58.75
C ALA A 489 18.55 2.90 -59.43
N ILE A 490 19.60 2.63 -58.66
CA ILE A 490 20.99 2.50 -59.16
C ILE A 490 21.11 1.34 -60.17
N ASP A 491 20.54 0.17 -59.87
CA ASP A 491 20.61 -1.00 -60.76
C ASP A 491 19.80 -0.80 -62.05
N ALA A 492 18.66 -0.11 -61.98
CA ALA A 492 17.85 0.24 -63.14
C ALA A 492 18.50 1.29 -64.05
N ASN A 493 19.55 2.00 -63.59
CA ASN A 493 20.26 2.96 -64.41
C ASN A 493 21.13 2.27 -65.48
N ASP A 494 20.64 2.24 -66.72
CA ASP A 494 21.30 1.59 -67.86
C ASP A 494 22.61 2.24 -68.32
N ASN A 495 22.89 3.48 -67.90
CA ASN A 495 24.06 4.23 -68.33
C ASN A 495 25.27 4.08 -67.39
N LEU A 496 25.05 3.55 -66.17
CA LEU A 496 26.13 3.19 -65.26
C LEU A 496 26.75 1.84 -65.65
N THR A 497 28.08 1.73 -65.56
CA THR A 497 28.74 0.43 -65.76
C THR A 497 28.53 -0.48 -64.55
N PRO A 498 28.72 -1.81 -64.68
CA PRO A 498 28.66 -2.71 -63.54
C PRO A 498 29.58 -2.32 -62.38
N GLU A 499 30.77 -1.80 -62.67
CA GLU A 499 31.71 -1.34 -61.64
C GLU A 499 31.22 -0.10 -60.89
N GLU A 500 30.49 0.79 -61.58
CA GLU A 500 29.96 2.02 -60.99
C GLU A 500 28.71 1.75 -60.16
N LYS A 501 27.83 0.87 -60.65
CA LYS A 501 26.70 0.35 -59.86
C LYS A 501 27.22 -0.27 -58.57
N ALA A 502 28.24 -1.13 -58.67
CA ALA A 502 28.86 -1.75 -57.50
C ALA A 502 29.49 -0.72 -56.54
N ALA A 503 30.09 0.36 -57.05
CA ALA A 503 30.64 1.43 -56.22
C ALA A 503 29.55 2.24 -55.51
N ALA A 504 28.45 2.59 -56.20
CA ALA A 504 27.32 3.33 -55.65
C ALA A 504 26.54 2.49 -54.61
N THR A 505 26.23 1.23 -54.93
CA THR A 505 25.61 0.29 -53.96
C THR A 505 26.46 0.14 -52.69
N LYS A 506 27.79 0.08 -52.83
CA LYS A 506 28.70 0.02 -51.67
C LYS A 506 28.68 1.31 -50.84
N ALA A 507 28.47 2.47 -51.47
CA ALA A 507 28.33 3.73 -50.75
C ALA A 507 27.01 3.78 -49.96
N VAL A 508 25.90 3.32 -50.56
CA VAL A 508 24.62 3.11 -49.86
C VAL A 508 24.82 2.20 -48.63
N ASP A 509 25.45 1.04 -48.81
CA ASP A 509 25.72 0.11 -47.67
C ASP A 509 26.56 0.76 -46.57
N ALA A 510 27.47 1.69 -46.91
CA ALA A 510 28.29 2.39 -45.94
C ALA A 510 27.49 3.43 -45.13
N GLU A 511 26.54 4.12 -45.76
CA GLU A 511 25.64 5.04 -45.03
C GLU A 511 24.65 4.27 -44.15
N VAL A 512 24.11 3.15 -44.63
CA VAL A 512 23.27 2.25 -43.81
C VAL A 512 24.02 1.77 -42.57
N ALA A 513 25.30 1.40 -42.70
CA ALA A 513 26.10 1.00 -41.56
C ALA A 513 26.23 2.12 -40.51
N LYS A 514 26.47 3.37 -40.94
CA LYS A 514 26.56 4.52 -40.02
C LYS A 514 25.22 4.82 -39.34
N ALA A 515 24.12 4.73 -40.08
CA ALA A 515 22.79 4.96 -39.54
C ALA A 515 22.40 3.86 -38.54
N ASN A 516 22.70 2.60 -38.83
CA ASN A 516 22.55 1.51 -37.86
C ASN A 516 23.35 1.75 -36.58
N ASP A 517 24.61 2.21 -36.70
CA ASP A 517 25.44 2.55 -35.53
C ASP A 517 24.80 3.70 -34.71
N ALA A 518 24.16 4.67 -35.37
CA ALA A 518 23.45 5.77 -34.71
C ALA A 518 22.16 5.32 -34.02
N ILE A 519 21.35 4.48 -34.68
CA ILE A 519 20.14 3.85 -34.11
C ILE A 519 20.51 3.00 -32.89
N ASP A 520 21.60 2.23 -32.97
CA ASP A 520 22.07 1.43 -31.84
C ASP A 520 22.48 2.29 -30.63
N ALA A 521 23.06 3.46 -30.90
CA ALA A 521 23.50 4.41 -29.89
C ALA A 521 22.38 5.25 -29.27
N ALA A 522 21.21 5.33 -29.90
CA ALA A 522 20.06 6.07 -29.38
C ALA A 522 19.63 5.54 -28.00
N THR A 523 19.18 6.42 -27.12
CA THR A 523 18.78 6.07 -25.75
C THR A 523 17.30 6.28 -25.48
N LYS A 524 16.58 6.81 -26.46
CA LYS A 524 15.15 7.19 -26.37
C LYS A 524 14.54 7.24 -27.76
N ALA A 525 13.22 7.21 -27.86
CA ALA A 525 12.48 7.06 -29.11
C ALA A 525 12.79 8.18 -30.13
N ASP A 526 12.80 9.44 -29.69
CA ASP A 526 13.07 10.58 -30.58
C ASP A 526 14.50 10.57 -31.19
N GLU A 527 15.46 9.99 -30.48
CA GLU A 527 16.82 9.75 -31.01
C GLU A 527 16.85 8.62 -32.04
N VAL A 528 16.02 7.58 -31.87
CA VAL A 528 15.86 6.51 -32.86
C VAL A 528 15.29 7.10 -34.15
N ASP A 529 14.17 7.82 -34.08
CA ASP A 529 13.53 8.46 -35.23
C ASP A 529 14.47 9.43 -35.95
N THR A 530 15.16 10.28 -35.18
CA THR A 530 16.16 11.21 -35.74
C THR A 530 17.27 10.47 -36.48
N ALA A 531 17.78 9.37 -35.91
CA ALA A 531 18.84 8.59 -36.53
C ALA A 531 18.37 7.88 -37.81
N THR A 532 17.14 7.35 -37.82
CA THR A 532 16.50 6.74 -38.98
C THR A 532 16.37 7.75 -40.11
N LEU A 533 15.75 8.90 -39.85
CA LEU A 533 15.55 9.96 -40.84
C LEU A 533 16.88 10.46 -41.44
N VAL A 534 17.91 10.66 -40.60
CA VAL A 534 19.25 11.04 -41.09
C VAL A 534 19.84 9.96 -41.99
N GLY A 535 19.64 8.69 -41.64
CA GLY A 535 20.08 7.55 -42.44
C GLY A 535 19.40 7.48 -43.80
N GLU A 536 18.07 7.62 -43.85
CA GLU A 536 17.30 7.63 -45.08
C GLU A 536 17.72 8.77 -46.01
N LYS A 537 17.87 9.98 -45.46
CA LYS A 537 18.38 11.13 -46.21
C LYS A 537 19.77 10.86 -46.79
N ALA A 538 20.67 10.22 -46.03
CA ALA A 538 22.00 9.87 -46.51
C ALA A 538 21.96 8.83 -47.65
N VAL A 539 21.08 7.84 -47.54
CA VAL A 539 20.84 6.84 -48.59
C VAL A 539 20.31 7.49 -49.87
N ALA A 540 19.29 8.36 -49.77
CA ALA A 540 18.73 9.09 -50.89
C ALA A 540 19.76 9.98 -51.61
N LYS A 541 20.67 10.61 -50.85
CA LYS A 541 21.78 11.40 -51.43
C LYS A 541 22.76 10.55 -52.25
N GLU A 542 23.05 9.31 -51.83
CA GLU A 542 23.91 8.42 -52.62
C GLU A 542 23.23 7.92 -53.91
N GLU A 543 21.90 7.73 -53.90
CA GLU A 543 21.13 7.49 -55.13
C GLU A 543 21.22 8.69 -56.09
N LEU A 544 20.94 9.89 -55.59
CA LEU A 544 21.00 11.14 -56.36
C LEU A 544 22.38 11.35 -56.99
N LYS A 545 23.44 11.07 -56.23
CA LYS A 545 24.82 11.16 -56.70
C LYS A 545 25.13 10.16 -57.83
N ALA A 546 24.60 8.95 -57.75
CA ALA A 546 24.73 7.98 -58.85
C ALA A 546 24.03 8.46 -60.12
N ALA A 547 22.83 9.03 -60.00
CA ALA A 547 22.10 9.64 -61.12
C ALA A 547 22.85 10.85 -61.71
N ALA A 548 23.51 11.65 -60.87
CA ALA A 548 24.32 12.79 -61.30
C ALA A 548 25.56 12.37 -62.10
N GLU A 549 26.26 11.32 -61.65
CA GLU A 549 27.43 10.78 -62.37
C GLU A 549 27.06 10.20 -63.73
N ASP A 550 25.90 9.54 -63.84
CA ASP A 550 25.32 9.17 -65.13
C ASP A 550 25.10 10.40 -66.04
N ALA A 551 24.37 11.42 -65.55
CA ALA A 551 24.10 12.62 -66.34
C ALA A 551 25.38 13.29 -66.86
N LYS A 552 26.42 13.38 -66.02
CA LYS A 552 27.74 13.92 -66.40
C LYS A 552 28.42 13.07 -67.47
N LYS A 553 28.31 11.74 -67.40
CA LYS A 553 28.82 10.84 -68.43
C LYS A 553 28.09 11.00 -69.76
N ALA A 554 26.77 11.09 -69.74
CA ALA A 554 25.99 11.32 -70.95
C ALA A 554 26.39 12.64 -71.64
N ILE A 555 26.67 13.68 -70.85
CA ILE A 555 27.22 14.96 -71.35
C ILE A 555 28.61 14.76 -71.98
N ASP A 556 29.49 14.01 -71.32
CA ASP A 556 30.84 13.74 -71.85
C ASP A 556 30.84 12.97 -73.17
N ALA A 557 29.94 11.99 -73.29
CA ALA A 557 29.79 11.19 -74.50
C ALA A 557 29.11 11.95 -75.66
N ASN A 558 28.57 13.14 -75.42
CA ASN A 558 27.88 13.91 -76.45
C ASN A 558 28.87 14.66 -77.35
N ASP A 559 29.19 14.06 -78.51
CA ASP A 559 30.08 14.64 -79.53
C ASP A 559 29.54 15.92 -80.18
N SER A 560 28.27 16.29 -79.95
CA SER A 560 27.67 17.51 -80.49
C SER A 560 27.95 18.76 -79.64
N LEU A 561 28.50 18.60 -78.45
CA LEU A 561 28.86 19.70 -77.55
C LEU A 561 30.35 19.99 -77.59
N THR A 562 30.72 21.26 -77.55
CA THR A 562 32.11 21.68 -77.29
C THR A 562 32.49 21.45 -75.82
N ASP A 563 33.79 21.39 -75.53
CA ASP A 563 34.29 21.22 -74.15
C ASP A 563 33.73 22.28 -73.18
N ALA A 564 33.56 23.51 -73.65
CA ALA A 564 32.99 24.60 -72.85
C ALA A 564 31.49 24.39 -72.57
N GLU A 565 30.74 23.87 -73.54
CA GLU A 565 29.32 23.55 -73.35
C GLU A 565 29.13 22.31 -72.46
N LYS A 566 30.00 21.30 -72.59
CA LYS A 566 30.03 20.14 -71.68
C LYS A 566 30.28 20.56 -70.25
N GLN A 567 31.28 21.42 -70.02
CA GLN A 567 31.56 21.93 -68.68
C GLN A 567 30.36 22.71 -68.11
N ALA A 568 29.77 23.62 -68.90
CA ALA A 568 28.61 24.39 -68.46
C ALA A 568 27.40 23.50 -68.12
N ALA A 569 27.19 22.41 -68.86
CA ALA A 569 26.12 21.44 -68.58
C ALA A 569 26.39 20.63 -67.31
N LYS A 570 27.64 20.23 -67.04
CA LYS A 570 28.01 19.56 -65.79
C LYS A 570 27.87 20.45 -64.57
N ASP A 571 28.27 21.72 -64.69
CA ASP A 571 28.08 22.71 -63.62
C ASP A 571 26.58 22.89 -63.33
N ALA A 572 25.72 22.80 -64.34
CA ALA A 572 24.27 22.82 -64.16
C ALA A 572 23.72 21.56 -63.47
N VAL A 573 24.27 20.37 -63.78
CA VAL A 573 23.94 19.13 -63.05
C VAL A 573 24.30 19.28 -61.58
N ASP A 574 25.51 19.76 -61.27
CA ASP A 574 25.96 19.98 -59.89
C ASP A 574 25.06 20.99 -59.15
N ALA A 575 24.58 22.03 -59.84
CA ALA A 575 23.65 22.98 -59.27
C ALA A 575 22.26 22.40 -59.00
N GLU A 576 21.77 21.46 -59.82
CA GLU A 576 20.51 20.75 -59.57
C GLU A 576 20.66 19.69 -58.47
N VAL A 577 21.79 18.99 -58.40
CA VAL A 577 22.10 18.08 -57.29
C VAL A 577 22.08 18.83 -55.96
N ALA A 578 22.73 20.00 -55.88
CA ALA A 578 22.72 20.80 -54.65
C ALA A 578 21.30 21.21 -54.21
N LYS A 579 20.40 21.51 -55.17
CA LYS A 579 18.99 21.82 -54.84
C LYS A 579 18.22 20.58 -54.40
N ALA A 580 18.49 19.43 -54.99
CA ALA A 580 17.85 18.17 -54.61
C ALA A 580 18.35 17.70 -53.23
N GLU A 581 19.62 17.86 -52.91
CA GLU A 581 20.16 17.64 -51.56
C GLU A 581 19.50 18.57 -50.53
N GLU A 582 19.30 19.85 -50.88
CA GLU A 582 18.56 20.82 -50.02
C GLU A 582 17.08 20.46 -49.88
N ALA A 583 16.49 19.71 -50.82
CA ALA A 583 15.11 19.22 -50.71
C ALA A 583 15.00 17.91 -49.93
N ILE A 584 16.08 17.12 -49.86
CA ILE A 584 16.19 15.93 -49.02
C ILE A 584 16.36 16.33 -47.55
N ASP A 585 17.14 17.39 -47.28
CA ASP A 585 17.35 17.95 -45.93
C ASP A 585 16.11 18.66 -45.39
#